data_AF-A0A177ELQ7-F1
#
_entry.id   AF-A0A177ELQ7-F1
#
_cell.length_a   1.000
_cell.length_b   1.000
_cell.length_c   1.000
_cell.angle_alpha   90.00
_cell.angle_beta   90.00
_cell.angle_gamma   90.00
#
_symmetry.space_group_name_H-M   'P 1'
#
loop_
_entity.id
_entity.type
_entity.pdbx_description
1 polymer ?
#
loop_
_entity_poly.entity_id
_entity_poly.type
_entity_poly.pdbx_seq_one_letter_code
_entity_poly.pdbx_strand_id
1 'polypeptide(L)'
;MAKKDKGKDVIKPKEAKKLVEEQMFGMKNKGKSAKLKKMASSLEASYLKGKPQKVEKKVEEPVYEAYEILQKVPVGVDPSTILCVNFKANKTCSKGSSCKFSHDLTKRTTAPPAVKEMNKEVNADGVEKPVCKYYIDALKSGKHNPKWVCPNGNNCSGKHSPPEGYILKEDAVDLNVITQDELLEEKRANLPKEQTKMTEEKYREWKVKREQNKINLKKEEDKIKEGNLRLGKILPSGKDLFVYNPKIFVDDDEALDYDYNAREEKLESDEEEELAEKLTETLNITS
;
A
#
# COMPACT_ATOMS: atom_id res chain seq x y z
N MET A 1 -4.43 -39.49 33.29
CA MET A 1 -5.47 -40.29 32.61
C MET A 1 -5.76 -39.63 31.26
N ALA A 2 -5.44 -40.33 30.17
CA ALA A 2 -5.54 -39.87 28.80
C ALA A 2 -7.00 -39.76 28.33
N LYS A 3 -7.34 -38.68 27.61
CA LYS A 3 -8.54 -38.62 26.76
C LYS A 3 -8.10 -38.66 25.30
N LYS A 4 -8.58 -39.69 24.60
CA LYS A 4 -8.22 -40.14 23.26
C LYS A 4 -8.70 -39.18 22.15
N ASP A 5 -7.87 -39.04 21.13
CA ASP A 5 -8.17 -38.52 19.80
C ASP A 5 -9.34 -39.24 19.11
N LYS A 6 -10.19 -38.48 18.39
CA LYS A 6 -11.18 -39.01 17.45
C LYS A 6 -10.57 -39.10 16.05
N GLY A 7 -10.65 -40.31 15.47
CA GLY A 7 -10.05 -40.68 14.19
C GLY A 7 -10.77 -40.11 12.95
N LYS A 8 -10.00 -40.09 11.85
CA LYS A 8 -10.35 -39.68 10.49
C LYS A 8 -11.33 -40.68 9.83
N ASP A 9 -12.43 -40.21 9.25
CA ASP A 9 -13.35 -41.02 8.46
C ASP A 9 -12.81 -41.23 7.02
N VAL A 10 -12.42 -42.47 6.70
CA VAL A 10 -12.08 -42.91 5.34
C VAL A 10 -13.37 -43.31 4.62
N ILE A 11 -13.68 -42.66 3.49
CA ILE A 11 -14.88 -42.93 2.68
C ILE A 11 -14.79 -44.35 2.11
N LYS A 12 -15.85 -45.15 2.25
CA LYS A 12 -15.83 -46.56 1.82
C LYS A 12 -15.83 -46.66 0.29
N PRO A 13 -15.24 -47.71 -0.31
CA PRO A 13 -15.10 -47.84 -1.77
C PRO A 13 -16.43 -47.83 -2.55
N LYS A 14 -17.51 -48.31 -1.94
CA LYS A 14 -18.85 -48.29 -2.57
C LYS A 14 -19.44 -46.88 -2.63
N GLU A 15 -19.12 -46.02 -1.66
CA GLU A 15 -19.57 -44.63 -1.60
C GLU A 15 -18.75 -43.75 -2.55
N ALA A 16 -17.44 -44.00 -2.66
CA ALA A 16 -16.57 -43.35 -3.64
C ALA A 16 -17.03 -43.58 -5.08
N LYS A 17 -17.45 -44.82 -5.43
CA LYS A 17 -18.00 -45.13 -6.76
C LYS A 17 -19.30 -44.39 -7.06
N LYS A 18 -20.22 -44.33 -6.08
CA LYS A 18 -21.48 -43.57 -6.23
C LYS A 18 -21.25 -42.07 -6.43
N LEU A 19 -20.33 -41.48 -5.66
CA LEU A 19 -19.97 -40.06 -5.79
C LEU A 19 -19.35 -39.74 -7.15
N VAL A 20 -18.53 -40.64 -7.70
CA VAL A 20 -17.96 -40.47 -9.04
C VAL A 20 -19.02 -40.67 -10.13
N GLU A 21 -19.97 -41.59 -9.96
CA GLU A 21 -21.09 -41.79 -10.89
C GLU A 21 -22.05 -40.58 -10.93
N GLU A 22 -22.31 -39.94 -9.78
CA GLU A 22 -23.10 -38.70 -9.64
C GLU A 22 -22.36 -37.49 -10.23
N GLN A 23 -21.07 -37.31 -9.94
CA GLN A 23 -20.26 -36.21 -10.50
C GLN A 23 -20.07 -36.32 -12.01
N MET A 24 -20.01 -37.55 -12.51
CA MET A 24 -19.90 -37.81 -13.95
C MET A 24 -21.29 -37.98 -14.59
N PHE A 25 -22.39 -37.74 -13.87
CA PHE A 25 -23.77 -37.79 -14.38
C PHE A 25 -24.00 -36.71 -15.44
N GLY A 26 -24.55 -37.09 -16.60
CA GLY A 26 -24.79 -36.16 -17.72
C GLY A 26 -23.72 -36.12 -18.82
N MET A 27 -22.51 -36.63 -18.60
CA MET A 27 -21.52 -36.78 -19.69
C MET A 27 -21.94 -37.89 -20.66
N LYS A 28 -22.40 -37.53 -21.86
CA LYS A 28 -22.70 -38.50 -22.93
C LYS A 28 -21.39 -39.24 -23.31
N ASN A 29 -21.47 -40.56 -23.53
CA ASN A 29 -20.35 -41.47 -23.86
C ASN A 29 -19.36 -41.87 -22.73
N LYS A 30 -19.81 -41.99 -21.47
CA LYS A 30 -18.97 -42.44 -20.32
C LYS A 30 -18.19 -43.75 -20.52
N GLY A 31 -18.73 -44.67 -21.32
CA GLY A 31 -18.11 -45.99 -21.58
C GLY A 31 -17.24 -46.07 -22.84
N LYS A 32 -17.22 -45.03 -23.70
CA LYS A 32 -16.60 -45.09 -25.04
C LYS A 32 -15.31 -44.28 -25.16
N SER A 33 -15.16 -43.18 -24.42
CA SER A 33 -13.93 -42.37 -24.44
C SER A 33 -12.89 -42.87 -23.43
N ALA A 34 -11.68 -43.18 -23.91
CA ALA A 34 -10.55 -43.55 -23.05
C ALA A 34 -10.18 -42.43 -22.07
N LYS A 35 -10.43 -41.16 -22.43
CA LYS A 35 -10.17 -39.98 -21.58
C LYS A 35 -11.13 -39.91 -20.40
N LEU A 36 -12.41 -40.23 -20.62
CA LEU A 36 -13.44 -40.28 -19.58
C LEU A 36 -13.22 -41.43 -18.59
N LYS A 37 -12.78 -42.61 -19.07
CA LYS A 37 -12.43 -43.74 -18.19
C LYS A 37 -11.23 -43.43 -17.28
N LYS A 38 -10.19 -42.78 -17.82
CA LYS A 38 -9.02 -42.35 -17.05
C LYS A 38 -9.38 -41.29 -16.01
N MET A 39 -10.26 -40.34 -16.36
CA MET A 39 -10.75 -39.32 -15.43
C MET A 39 -11.56 -39.93 -14.28
N ALA A 40 -12.50 -40.84 -14.57
CA ALA A 40 -13.28 -41.53 -13.54
C ALA A 40 -12.40 -42.35 -12.58
N SER A 41 -11.42 -43.10 -13.11
CA SER A 41 -10.48 -43.87 -12.28
C SER A 41 -9.60 -42.98 -11.40
N SER A 42 -9.18 -41.82 -11.90
CA SER A 42 -8.40 -40.83 -11.14
C SER A 42 -9.21 -40.21 -10.01
N LEU A 43 -10.48 -39.86 -10.27
CA LEU A 43 -11.40 -39.35 -9.28
C LEU A 43 -11.73 -40.38 -8.20
N GLU A 44 -12.01 -41.64 -8.55
CA GLU A 44 -12.23 -42.72 -7.56
C GLU A 44 -11.00 -42.91 -6.65
N ALA A 45 -9.79 -42.88 -7.23
CA ALA A 45 -8.55 -42.98 -6.47
C ALA A 45 -8.34 -41.78 -5.53
N SER A 46 -8.83 -40.59 -5.89
CA SER A 46 -8.75 -39.39 -5.06
C SER A 46 -9.68 -39.45 -3.83
N TYR A 47 -10.87 -40.04 -3.96
CA TYR A 47 -11.80 -40.23 -2.84
C TYR A 47 -11.34 -41.34 -1.88
N LEU A 48 -10.71 -42.39 -2.41
CA LEU A 48 -10.16 -43.50 -1.62
C LEU A 48 -8.90 -43.13 -0.84
N LYS A 49 -8.09 -42.19 -1.35
CA LYS A 49 -6.84 -41.76 -0.71
C LYS A 49 -7.01 -40.74 0.43
N GLY A 50 -8.26 -40.45 0.80
CA GLY A 50 -8.58 -39.39 1.76
C GLY A 50 -8.19 -38.03 1.20
N LYS A 51 -8.95 -36.97 1.51
CA LYS A 51 -8.48 -35.62 1.22
C LYS A 51 -7.07 -35.50 1.81
N PRO A 52 -6.05 -35.00 1.07
CA PRO A 52 -4.89 -34.49 1.76
C PRO A 52 -5.45 -33.53 2.79
N GLN A 53 -5.04 -33.70 4.05
CA GLN A 53 -5.16 -32.60 4.98
C GLN A 53 -4.69 -31.38 4.19
N LYS A 54 -5.49 -30.32 4.22
CA LYS A 54 -4.91 -28.99 4.24
C LYS A 54 -3.92 -29.07 5.40
N VAL A 55 -2.70 -29.54 5.11
CA VAL A 55 -1.54 -29.16 5.87
C VAL A 55 -1.52 -27.69 5.52
N GLU A 56 -2.27 -26.92 6.32
CA GLU A 56 -1.72 -25.70 6.85
C GLU A 56 -0.32 -26.12 7.28
N LYS A 57 0.62 -26.03 6.35
CA LYS A 57 1.93 -25.56 6.71
C LYS A 57 1.55 -24.33 7.50
N LYS A 58 1.64 -24.43 8.82
CA LYS A 58 2.24 -23.34 9.58
C LYS A 58 3.56 -23.07 8.84
N VAL A 59 3.48 -22.35 7.72
CA VAL A 59 4.26 -21.16 7.59
C VAL A 59 3.92 -20.49 8.89
N GLU A 60 4.82 -20.59 9.85
CA GLU A 60 4.93 -19.55 10.85
C GLU A 60 4.95 -18.29 9.99
N GLU A 61 3.78 -17.67 9.79
CA GLU A 61 3.74 -16.29 9.39
C GLU A 61 4.67 -15.66 10.41
N PRO A 62 5.83 -15.12 10.02
CA PRO A 62 6.58 -14.33 10.96
C PRO A 62 5.58 -13.25 11.36
N VAL A 63 5.11 -13.33 12.60
CA VAL A 63 4.37 -12.24 13.22
C VAL A 63 5.32 -11.08 13.08
N TYR A 64 5.08 -10.23 12.08
CA TYR A 64 5.86 -9.03 11.87
C TYR A 64 5.52 -8.18 13.09
N GLU A 65 6.39 -8.26 14.09
CA GLU A 65 6.34 -7.43 15.27
C GLU A 65 6.26 -5.99 14.76
N ALA A 66 5.12 -5.34 15.02
CA ALA A 66 4.83 -4.02 14.51
C ALA A 66 5.99 -3.11 14.89
N TYR A 67 6.77 -2.70 13.88
CA TYR A 67 8.01 -1.96 14.12
C TYR A 67 7.67 -0.66 14.85
N GLU A 68 8.23 -0.49 16.05
CA GLU A 68 8.01 0.69 16.89
C GLU A 68 8.50 1.93 16.13
N ILE A 69 7.59 2.86 15.83
CA ILE A 69 7.93 4.10 15.11
C ILE A 69 8.84 4.94 16.02
N LEU A 70 10.14 4.93 15.75
CA LEU A 70 11.12 5.77 16.44
C LEU A 70 10.92 7.24 16.06
N GLN A 71 10.21 7.97 16.93
CA GLN A 71 10.00 9.40 16.81
C GLN A 71 11.32 10.16 17.02
N LYS A 72 11.75 10.92 16.01
CA LYS A 72 12.94 11.78 16.08
C LYS A 72 12.59 13.11 16.72
N VAL A 73 13.46 13.58 17.60
CA VAL A 73 13.34 14.87 18.28
C VAL A 73 14.13 15.92 17.48
N PRO A 74 13.51 17.05 17.07
CA PRO A 74 14.24 18.18 16.50
C PRO A 74 15.31 18.69 17.47
N VAL A 75 16.50 19.03 16.95
CA VAL A 75 17.63 19.50 17.77
C VAL A 75 17.23 20.77 18.53
N GLY A 76 17.48 20.81 19.84
CA GLY A 76 17.14 21.94 20.72
C GLY A 76 15.74 21.93 21.34
N VAL A 77 14.89 20.93 21.04
CA VAL A 77 13.59 20.75 21.72
C VAL A 77 13.67 19.60 22.71
N ASP A 78 13.27 19.85 23.95
CA ASP A 78 13.27 18.79 24.97
C ASP A 78 12.30 17.66 24.57
N PRO A 79 12.74 16.40 24.55
CA PRO A 79 11.92 15.28 24.12
C PRO A 79 10.58 15.15 24.88
N SER A 80 10.54 15.58 26.14
CA SER A 80 9.37 15.55 27.02
C SER A 80 8.36 16.67 26.74
N THR A 81 8.71 17.69 25.96
CA THR A 81 7.77 18.73 25.50
C THR A 81 7.01 18.30 24.25
N ILE A 82 7.45 17.22 23.60
CA ILE A 82 6.84 16.66 22.40
C ILE A 82 5.92 15.50 22.79
N LEU A 83 4.72 15.46 22.21
CA LEU A 83 3.77 14.37 22.38
C LEU A 83 4.32 13.04 21.84
N CYS A 84 4.20 11.96 22.62
CA CYS A 84 4.56 10.61 22.19
C CYS A 84 3.64 10.14 21.05
N VAL A 85 4.21 9.75 19.91
CA VAL A 85 3.48 9.26 18.74
C VAL A 85 2.71 7.98 19.04
N ASN A 86 3.30 7.04 19.78
CA ASN A 86 2.64 5.79 20.16
C ASN A 86 1.46 6.05 21.10
N PHE A 87 1.60 6.97 22.05
CA PHE A 87 0.51 7.38 22.93
C PHE A 87 -0.58 8.15 22.18
N LYS A 88 -0.22 8.99 21.21
CA LYS A 88 -1.16 9.71 20.36
C LYS A 88 -1.96 8.77 19.44
N ALA A 89 -1.31 7.74 18.89
CA ALA A 89 -1.92 6.79 17.97
C ALA A 89 -2.78 5.72 18.70
N ASN A 90 -2.25 5.15 19.78
CA ASN A 90 -2.83 3.96 20.41
C ASN A 90 -3.39 4.21 21.81
N LYS A 91 -3.37 5.46 22.29
CA LYS A 91 -3.69 5.88 23.69
C LYS A 91 -2.89 5.14 24.77
N THR A 92 -1.92 4.34 24.36
CA THR A 92 -1.10 3.45 25.18
C THR A 92 0.30 3.43 24.58
N CYS A 93 1.32 3.52 25.43
CA CYS A 93 2.72 3.47 25.02
C CYS A 93 3.40 2.34 25.80
N SER A 94 4.18 1.52 25.09
CA SER A 94 5.04 0.44 25.62
C SER A 94 5.94 0.89 26.77
N LYS A 95 6.36 2.16 26.76
CA LYS A 95 7.28 2.75 27.74
C LYS A 95 6.56 3.34 28.96
N GLY A 96 5.23 3.39 28.96
CA GLY A 96 4.43 3.87 30.09
C GLY A 96 4.92 5.23 30.62
N SER A 97 5.09 5.36 31.94
CA SER A 97 5.60 6.58 32.58
C SER A 97 7.08 6.88 32.32
N SER A 98 7.85 5.91 31.83
CA SER A 98 9.28 6.09 31.49
C SER A 98 9.50 6.61 30.06
N CYS A 99 8.42 6.89 29.34
CA CYS A 99 8.49 7.44 28.00
C CYS A 99 9.20 8.80 28.01
N LYS A 100 10.19 8.94 27.13
CA LYS A 100 10.96 10.18 26.93
C LYS A 100 10.12 11.33 26.33
N PHE A 101 8.90 11.03 25.87
CA PHE A 101 7.94 11.94 25.25
C PHE A 101 6.68 12.11 26.11
N SER A 102 6.00 13.26 26.00
CA SER A 102 4.80 13.57 26.80
C SER A 102 3.61 12.67 26.46
N HIS A 103 2.90 12.19 27.50
CA HIS A 103 1.61 11.51 27.41
C HIS A 103 0.41 12.43 27.74
N ASP A 104 0.61 13.74 27.67
CA ASP A 104 -0.45 14.72 27.96
C ASP A 104 -1.02 15.28 26.65
N LEU A 105 -2.20 14.78 26.24
CA LEU A 105 -2.90 15.17 25.00
C LEU A 105 -3.20 16.68 24.90
N THR A 106 -3.08 17.44 25.99
CA THR A 106 -3.35 18.88 26.02
C THR A 106 -2.16 19.72 25.56
N LYS A 107 -0.94 19.17 25.53
CA LYS A 107 0.26 19.89 25.09
C LYS A 107 0.30 20.05 23.57
N ARG A 108 0.27 21.28 23.06
CA ARG A 108 0.45 21.61 21.64
C ARG A 108 1.94 21.65 21.29
N THR A 109 2.33 21.06 20.16
CA THR A 109 3.72 20.92 19.69
C THR A 109 4.28 22.20 19.03
N THR A 110 3.96 23.39 19.53
CA THR A 110 4.38 24.65 18.89
C THR A 110 5.16 25.52 19.86
N ALA A 111 6.39 25.87 19.49
CA ALA A 111 7.25 26.78 20.24
C ALA A 111 6.60 28.17 20.43
N PRO A 112 6.92 28.89 21.53
CA PRO A 112 6.43 30.25 21.74
C PRO A 112 7.05 31.24 20.72
N PRO A 113 6.27 32.18 20.16
CA PRO A 113 6.79 33.18 19.23
C PRO A 113 7.65 34.25 19.94
N ALA A 114 8.76 34.62 19.32
CA ALA A 114 9.64 35.70 19.75
C ALA A 114 9.00 37.07 19.50
N VAL A 115 9.02 37.95 20.51
CA VAL A 115 8.47 39.31 20.42
C VAL A 115 9.48 40.28 19.78
N LYS A 116 9.07 41.00 18.74
CA LYS A 116 9.71 42.25 18.29
C LYS A 116 8.64 43.32 18.13
N GLU A 117 8.88 44.46 18.76
CA GLU A 117 7.99 45.62 18.80
C GLU A 117 8.05 46.41 17.50
N MET A 118 6.92 46.61 16.82
CA MET A 118 6.79 47.69 15.84
C MET A 118 5.36 48.27 15.80
N ASN A 119 5.32 49.61 15.87
CA ASN A 119 4.30 50.60 15.53
C ASN A 119 2.84 50.14 15.30
N LYS A 120 1.98 50.48 16.25
CA LYS A 120 0.54 50.20 16.25
C LYS A 120 -0.26 51.38 15.68
N GLU A 121 -1.06 51.13 14.66
CA GLU A 121 -2.13 52.04 14.24
C GLU A 121 -3.34 51.87 15.17
N VAL A 122 -3.48 52.82 16.09
CA VAL A 122 -4.57 52.91 17.09
C VAL A 122 -5.78 53.68 16.51
N ASN A 123 -7.00 53.16 16.72
CA ASN A 123 -8.23 53.96 16.55
C ASN A 123 -8.34 54.97 17.70
N ALA A 124 -9.22 55.98 17.58
CA ALA A 124 -9.40 57.07 18.56
C ALA A 124 -9.61 56.63 20.03
N ASP A 125 -10.07 55.38 20.27
CA ASP A 125 -10.28 54.79 21.60
C ASP A 125 -9.16 53.83 22.07
N GLY A 126 -8.05 53.72 21.33
CA GLY A 126 -6.88 52.92 21.73
C GLY A 126 -7.03 51.39 21.60
N VAL A 127 -8.18 50.90 21.12
CA VAL A 127 -8.43 49.45 20.96
C VAL A 127 -8.14 48.99 19.53
N GLU A 128 -7.29 47.97 19.40
CA GLU A 128 -6.96 47.31 18.13
C GLU A 128 -8.19 46.52 17.62
N LYS A 129 -8.60 46.75 16.36
CA LYS A 129 -9.67 45.95 15.74
C LYS A 129 -9.14 44.53 15.45
N PRO A 130 -9.76 43.47 16.01
CA PRO A 130 -9.32 42.10 15.79
C PRO A 130 -9.51 41.67 14.32
N VAL A 131 -8.78 40.66 13.90
CA VAL A 131 -8.94 40.06 12.56
C VAL A 131 -10.27 39.30 12.48
N CYS A 132 -10.96 39.40 11.34
CA CYS A 132 -12.22 38.73 11.11
C CYS A 132 -12.08 37.19 11.21
N LYS A 133 -12.97 36.55 11.95
CA LYS A 133 -12.95 35.08 12.14
C LYS A 133 -13.11 34.31 10.83
N TYR A 134 -14.06 34.72 9.99
CA TYR A 134 -14.32 34.09 8.69
C TYR A 134 -13.14 34.22 7.72
N TYR A 135 -12.36 35.28 7.88
CA TYR A 135 -11.16 35.53 7.10
C TYR A 135 -10.05 34.52 7.44
N ILE A 136 -9.83 34.29 8.74
CA ILE A 136 -8.87 33.27 9.21
C ILE A 136 -9.30 31.86 8.75
N ASP A 137 -10.60 31.57 8.77
CA ASP A 137 -11.12 30.28 8.30
C ASP A 137 -11.00 30.12 6.77
N ALA A 138 -11.14 31.20 6.01
CA ALA A 138 -10.90 31.21 4.56
C ALA A 138 -9.41 30.99 4.23
N LEU A 139 -8.51 31.62 4.98
CA LEU A 139 -7.07 31.39 4.86
C LEU A 139 -6.67 29.95 5.18
N LYS A 140 -7.21 29.39 6.27
CA LYS A 140 -6.95 27.99 6.67
C LYS A 140 -7.52 26.97 5.69
N SER A 141 -8.59 27.32 4.99
CA SER A 141 -9.23 26.45 4.01
C SER A 141 -8.72 26.66 2.58
N GLY A 142 -7.76 27.58 2.37
CA GLY A 142 -7.23 27.90 1.04
C GLY A 142 -8.26 28.56 0.11
N LYS A 143 -9.39 29.06 0.63
CA LYS A 143 -10.48 29.67 -0.14
C LYS A 143 -10.38 31.20 -0.22
N HIS A 144 -9.27 31.76 0.23
CA HIS A 144 -8.99 33.19 0.20
C HIS A 144 -8.52 33.60 -1.22
N ASN A 145 -9.48 33.73 -2.14
CA ASN A 145 -9.25 34.26 -3.48
C ASN A 145 -9.56 35.77 -3.52
N PRO A 146 -9.08 36.54 -4.52
CA PRO A 146 -9.38 37.96 -4.66
C PRO A 146 -10.88 38.31 -4.75
N LYS A 147 -11.73 37.33 -5.04
CA LYS A 147 -13.20 37.43 -5.07
C LYS A 147 -13.86 36.97 -3.76
N TRP A 148 -13.07 36.67 -2.72
CA TRP A 148 -13.61 36.24 -1.45
C TRP A 148 -14.29 37.41 -0.75
N VAL A 149 -15.56 37.23 -0.46
CA VAL A 149 -16.38 38.19 0.27
C VAL A 149 -16.67 37.61 1.65
N CYS A 150 -16.45 38.41 2.69
CA CYS A 150 -16.77 38.01 4.05
C CYS A 150 -18.27 37.73 4.17
N PRO A 151 -18.69 36.63 4.82
CA PRO A 151 -20.10 36.37 5.12
C PRO A 151 -20.79 37.48 5.93
N ASN A 152 -20.03 38.28 6.69
CA ASN A 152 -20.54 39.45 7.41
C ASN A 152 -20.67 40.71 6.52
N GLY A 153 -20.37 40.61 5.22
CA GLY A 153 -20.44 41.70 4.25
C GLY A 153 -19.33 42.75 4.42
N ASN A 154 -19.55 43.93 3.83
CA ASN A 154 -18.58 45.03 3.79
C ASN A 154 -18.45 45.80 5.12
N ASN A 155 -19.40 45.63 6.05
CA ASN A 155 -19.37 46.23 7.40
C ASN A 155 -18.86 45.26 8.46
N CYS A 156 -17.96 44.35 8.10
CA CYS A 156 -17.40 43.43 9.09
C CYS A 156 -16.62 44.19 10.17
N SER A 157 -16.93 43.91 11.45
CA SER A 157 -16.26 44.55 12.59
C SER A 157 -14.77 44.21 12.71
N GLY A 158 -14.29 43.20 11.98
CA GLY A 158 -12.90 42.74 12.01
C GLY A 158 -12.15 43.03 10.71
N LYS A 159 -10.83 43.13 10.79
CA LYS A 159 -9.95 43.36 9.62
C LYS A 159 -9.97 42.14 8.69
N HIS A 160 -10.11 42.35 7.37
CA HIS A 160 -9.99 41.32 6.32
C HIS A 160 -8.56 41.23 5.76
N SER A 161 -7.58 41.23 6.66
CA SER A 161 -6.17 41.07 6.34
C SER A 161 -5.57 40.10 7.35
N PRO A 162 -4.61 39.24 6.97
CA PRO A 162 -3.99 38.32 7.92
C PRO A 162 -3.31 39.15 9.00
N PRO A 163 -3.27 38.69 10.26
CA PRO A 163 -2.45 39.33 11.27
C PRO A 163 -1.04 39.53 10.71
N GLU A 164 -0.46 40.71 10.91
CA GLU A 164 0.89 41.01 10.45
C GLU A 164 1.86 39.97 11.05
N GLY A 165 2.57 39.24 10.17
CA GLY A 165 3.43 38.11 10.55
C GLY A 165 2.81 36.71 10.40
N TYR A 166 1.56 36.56 9.93
CA TYR A 166 0.98 35.25 9.63
C TYR A 166 1.53 34.68 8.30
N ILE A 167 2.53 33.82 8.41
CA ILE A 167 3.02 33.00 7.30
C ILE A 167 2.05 31.82 7.13
N LEU A 168 1.48 31.64 5.94
CA LEU A 168 0.66 30.46 5.66
C LEU A 168 1.55 29.21 5.81
N LYS A 169 1.01 28.15 6.42
CA LYS A 169 1.75 26.90 6.66
C LYS A 169 2.32 26.25 5.39
N GLU A 170 1.79 26.62 4.23
CA GLU A 170 2.20 26.14 2.92
C GLU A 170 3.42 26.91 2.39
N ASP A 171 3.57 28.19 2.76
CA ASP A 171 4.71 29.06 2.43
C ASP A 171 5.81 29.03 3.51
N ALA A 172 5.59 28.28 4.60
CA ALA A 172 6.62 27.93 5.56
C ALA A 172 7.57 26.89 4.95
N VAL A 173 8.26 27.28 3.88
CA VAL A 173 9.47 26.59 3.42
C VAL A 173 10.45 26.68 4.57
N ASP A 174 10.83 25.52 5.13
CA ASP A 174 11.65 25.37 6.32
C ASP A 174 12.86 26.32 6.34
N LEU A 175 12.74 27.50 6.96
CA LEU A 175 13.87 28.44 7.13
C LEU A 175 14.90 27.93 8.15
N ASN A 176 14.64 26.79 8.78
CA ASN A 176 15.59 26.05 9.61
C ASN A 176 16.36 25.02 8.76
N VAL A 177 16.80 25.39 7.55
CA VAL A 177 17.88 24.67 6.88
C VAL A 177 19.15 24.99 7.65
N ILE A 178 19.39 24.25 8.73
CA ILE A 178 20.71 24.15 9.37
C ILE A 178 21.69 23.95 8.23
N THR A 179 22.64 24.87 8.10
CA THR A 179 23.58 24.82 6.99
C THR A 179 24.32 23.49 7.04
N GLN A 180 24.69 22.95 5.88
CA GLN A 180 25.39 21.67 5.83
C GLN A 180 26.66 21.67 6.70
N ASP A 181 27.28 22.83 6.87
CA ASP A 181 28.45 23.05 7.71
C ASP A 181 28.12 23.01 9.21
N GLU A 182 27.04 23.65 9.66
CA GLU A 182 26.58 23.60 11.05
C GLU A 182 26.23 22.17 11.49
N LEU A 183 25.60 21.39 10.61
CA LEU A 183 25.33 19.97 10.84
C LEU A 183 26.61 19.11 10.85
N LEU A 184 27.64 19.51 10.10
CA LEU A 184 28.95 18.85 10.14
C LEU A 184 29.70 19.16 11.44
N GLU A 185 29.61 20.39 11.93
CA GLU A 185 30.22 20.80 13.20
C GLU A 185 29.57 20.12 14.40
N GLU A 186 28.23 20.03 14.43
CA GLU A 186 27.52 19.27 15.46
C GLU A 186 27.92 17.79 15.44
N LYS A 187 27.99 17.19 14.25
CA LYS A 187 28.43 15.80 14.11
C LYS A 187 29.86 15.62 14.60
N ARG A 188 30.79 16.54 14.27
CA ARG A 188 32.18 16.54 14.74
C ARG A 188 32.28 16.62 16.25
N ALA A 189 31.50 17.49 16.88
CA ALA A 189 31.44 17.63 18.34
C ALA A 189 30.93 16.34 19.03
N ASN A 190 30.04 15.61 18.36
CA ASN A 190 29.46 14.35 18.85
C ASN A 190 30.33 13.10 18.59
N LEU A 191 31.47 13.20 17.89
CA LEU A 191 32.35 12.04 17.74
C LEU A 191 33.04 11.70 19.07
N PRO A 192 33.24 10.40 19.37
CA PRO A 192 34.01 9.98 20.53
C PRO A 192 35.45 10.51 20.44
N LYS A 193 36.03 10.84 21.59
CA LYS A 193 37.41 11.36 21.70
C LYS A 193 38.45 10.32 21.23
N GLU A 194 38.15 9.03 21.32
CA GLU A 194 38.96 7.97 20.74
C GLU A 194 38.51 7.68 19.30
N GLN A 195 39.34 8.09 18.34
CA GLN A 195 39.11 7.84 16.92
C GLN A 195 40.05 6.76 16.40
N THR A 196 39.52 5.87 15.57
CA THR A 196 40.35 4.87 14.89
C THR A 196 41.17 5.55 13.80
N LYS A 197 42.50 5.49 13.92
CA LYS A 197 43.39 5.97 12.86
C LYS A 197 43.11 5.19 11.58
N MET A 198 42.88 5.92 10.50
CA MET A 198 42.60 5.36 9.19
C MET A 198 43.90 4.78 8.62
N THR A 199 44.03 3.45 8.63
CA THR A 199 45.11 2.71 7.96
C THR A 199 44.59 2.10 6.67
N GLU A 200 45.49 1.78 5.73
CA GLU A 200 45.09 1.23 4.42
C GLU A 200 44.28 -0.07 4.55
N GLU A 201 44.68 -0.94 5.47
CA GLU A 201 43.97 -2.20 5.77
C GLU A 201 42.52 -1.94 6.23
N LYS A 202 42.33 -1.00 7.17
CA LYS A 202 40.99 -0.61 7.66
C LYS A 202 40.15 0.05 6.57
N TYR A 203 40.77 0.79 5.65
CA TYR A 203 40.06 1.36 4.51
C TYR A 203 39.51 0.28 3.58
N ARG A 204 40.32 -0.74 3.29
CA ARG A 204 39.90 -1.89 2.47
C ARG A 204 38.75 -2.65 3.13
N GLU A 205 38.86 -2.91 4.43
CA GLU A 205 37.78 -3.52 5.22
C GLU A 205 36.50 -2.68 5.20
N TRP A 206 36.59 -1.36 5.40
CA TRP A 206 35.45 -0.45 5.31
C TRP A 206 34.80 -0.47 3.91
N LYS A 207 35.60 -0.49 2.84
CA LYS A 207 35.12 -0.51 1.46
C LYS A 207 34.35 -1.81 1.17
N VAL A 208 34.90 -2.95 1.58
CA VAL A 208 34.22 -4.25 1.45
C VAL A 208 32.95 -4.26 2.29
N LYS A 209 33.00 -3.79 3.54
CA LYS A 209 31.83 -3.72 4.44
C LYS A 209 30.74 -2.82 3.88
N ARG A 210 31.08 -1.70 3.25
CA ARG A 210 30.12 -0.78 2.61
C ARG A 210 29.42 -1.45 1.43
N GLU A 211 30.17 -2.14 0.57
CA GLU A 211 29.59 -2.86 -0.57
C GLU A 211 28.71 -4.03 -0.09
N GLN A 212 29.17 -4.79 0.91
CA GLN A 212 28.38 -5.84 1.55
C GLN A 212 27.08 -5.29 2.17
N ASN A 213 27.13 -4.14 2.85
CA ASN A 213 25.93 -3.51 3.40
C ASN A 213 24.95 -3.09 2.29
N LYS A 214 25.45 -2.56 1.18
CA LYS A 214 24.64 -2.20 0.02
C LYS A 214 23.96 -3.42 -0.60
N ILE A 215 24.69 -4.53 -0.72
CA ILE A 215 24.14 -5.81 -1.22
C ILE A 215 23.11 -6.38 -0.25
N ASN A 216 23.40 -6.35 1.06
CA ASN A 216 22.49 -6.87 2.08
C ASN A 216 21.19 -6.08 2.16
N LEU A 217 21.27 -4.74 2.10
CA LEU A 217 20.09 -3.87 2.08
C LEU A 217 19.21 -4.15 0.85
N LYS A 218 19.80 -4.30 -0.33
CA LYS A 218 19.06 -4.72 -1.53
C LYS A 218 18.40 -6.10 -1.36
N LYS A 219 19.12 -7.08 -0.80
CA LYS A 219 18.55 -8.41 -0.53
C LYS A 219 17.40 -8.36 0.46
N GLU A 220 17.44 -7.49 1.46
CA GLU A 220 16.33 -7.28 2.40
C GLU A 220 15.13 -6.64 1.72
N GLU A 221 15.34 -5.60 0.92
CA GLU A 221 14.27 -5.00 0.09
C GLU A 221 13.65 -6.02 -0.86
N ASP A 222 14.46 -6.84 -1.52
CA ASP A 222 13.99 -7.87 -2.44
C ASP A 222 13.21 -8.97 -1.71
N LYS A 223 13.64 -9.38 -0.50
CA LYS A 223 12.86 -10.30 0.36
C LYS A 223 11.51 -9.72 0.76
N ILE A 224 11.46 -8.42 1.08
CA ILE A 224 10.20 -7.73 1.42
C ILE A 224 9.28 -7.67 0.19
N LYS A 225 9.82 -7.32 -0.97
CA LYS A 225 9.08 -7.31 -2.24
C LYS A 225 8.56 -8.69 -2.61
N GLU A 226 9.39 -9.73 -2.46
CA GLU A 226 9.00 -11.12 -2.70
C GLU A 226 7.90 -11.56 -1.72
N GLY A 227 8.02 -11.24 -0.44
CA GLY A 227 6.98 -11.51 0.56
C GLY A 227 5.64 -10.84 0.21
N ASN A 228 5.69 -9.57 -0.18
CA ASN A 228 4.50 -8.82 -0.60
C ASN A 228 3.91 -9.32 -1.92
N LEU A 229 4.75 -9.78 -2.85
CA LEU A 229 4.35 -10.42 -4.11
C LEU A 229 3.64 -11.75 -3.85
N ARG A 230 4.20 -12.60 -2.97
CA ARG A 230 3.60 -13.90 -2.59
C ARG A 230 2.26 -13.73 -1.86
N LEU A 231 2.11 -12.65 -1.10
CA LEU A 231 0.86 -12.29 -0.41
C LEU A 231 -0.13 -11.55 -1.32
N GLY A 232 0.21 -11.27 -2.59
CA GLY A 232 -0.66 -10.56 -3.53
C GLY A 232 -0.95 -9.10 -3.15
N LYS A 233 -0.18 -8.51 -2.23
CA LYS A 233 -0.36 -7.12 -1.77
C LYS A 233 0.20 -6.09 -2.75
N ILE A 234 1.14 -6.51 -3.59
CA ILE A 234 1.74 -5.69 -4.65
C ILE A 234 1.54 -6.44 -5.96
N LEU A 235 0.92 -5.76 -6.94
CA LEU A 235 0.96 -6.18 -8.35
C LEU A 235 2.31 -5.75 -8.91
N PRO A 236 3.24 -6.68 -9.15
CA PRO A 236 4.55 -6.35 -9.70
C PRO A 236 4.39 -5.83 -11.13
N SER A 237 5.35 -5.01 -11.58
CA SER A 237 5.43 -4.66 -13.00
C SER A 237 5.64 -5.93 -13.83
N GLY A 238 5.13 -5.97 -15.07
CA GLY A 238 5.38 -7.09 -15.97
C GLY A 238 6.87 -7.43 -16.06
N LYS A 239 7.74 -6.41 -16.11
CA LYS A 239 9.21 -6.56 -16.09
C LYS A 239 9.73 -7.28 -14.85
N ASP A 240 9.17 -7.00 -13.68
CA ASP A 240 9.59 -7.65 -12.43
C ASP A 240 9.18 -9.13 -12.42
N LEU A 241 8.03 -9.44 -13.02
CA LEU A 241 7.57 -10.82 -13.21
C LEU A 241 8.50 -11.62 -14.14
N PHE A 242 8.97 -11.01 -15.22
CA PHE A 242 9.93 -11.60 -16.16
C PHE A 242 11.28 -11.91 -15.50
N VAL A 243 11.77 -11.06 -14.60
CA VAL A 243 13.03 -11.30 -13.87
C VAL A 243 12.85 -12.38 -12.81
N TYR A 244 11.69 -12.43 -12.14
CA TYR A 244 11.41 -13.38 -11.07
C TYR A 244 11.26 -14.83 -11.58
N ASN A 245 10.50 -15.03 -12.66
CA ASN A 245 10.40 -16.35 -13.29
C ASN A 245 10.08 -16.23 -14.79
N PRO A 246 11.12 -16.22 -15.65
CA PRO A 246 10.95 -16.15 -17.10
C PRO A 246 10.10 -17.28 -17.70
N LYS A 247 9.98 -18.43 -17.01
CA LYS A 247 9.25 -19.60 -17.51
C LYS A 247 7.74 -19.56 -17.29
N ILE A 248 7.24 -18.57 -16.53
CA ILE A 248 5.79 -18.36 -16.37
C ILE A 248 5.22 -17.74 -17.66
N PHE A 249 6.05 -17.02 -18.40
CA PHE A 249 5.72 -16.49 -19.70
C PHE A 249 6.09 -17.53 -20.75
N VAL A 250 5.13 -18.40 -21.05
CA VAL A 250 5.18 -19.24 -22.24
C VAL A 250 4.39 -18.46 -23.29
N ASP A 251 5.06 -18.04 -24.36
CA ASP A 251 4.36 -17.56 -25.55
C ASP A 251 3.49 -18.74 -26.02
N ASP A 252 2.18 -18.58 -25.97
CA ASP A 252 1.26 -19.61 -26.43
C ASP A 252 1.36 -19.62 -27.96
N ASP A 253 2.01 -20.65 -28.50
CA ASP A 253 2.24 -20.84 -29.94
C ASP A 253 0.92 -20.80 -30.76
N GLU A 254 -0.23 -21.02 -30.12
CA GLU A 254 -1.57 -21.02 -30.71
C GLU A 254 -2.28 -19.64 -30.64
N ALA A 255 -1.73 -18.65 -29.92
CA ALA A 255 -2.32 -17.31 -29.80
C ALA A 255 -2.26 -16.49 -31.11
N LEU A 256 -1.40 -16.89 -32.06
CA LEU A 256 -1.34 -16.27 -33.39
C LEU A 256 -2.31 -16.91 -34.40
N ASP A 257 -2.88 -18.09 -34.10
CA ASP A 257 -3.78 -18.82 -35.02
C ASP A 257 -5.26 -18.59 -34.71
N TYR A 258 -5.57 -17.71 -33.74
CA TYR A 258 -6.94 -17.26 -33.52
C TYR A 258 -7.32 -16.25 -34.61
N ASP A 259 -7.79 -16.78 -35.74
CA ASP A 259 -8.34 -15.98 -36.83
C ASP A 259 -9.61 -15.26 -36.36
N TYR A 260 -9.44 -14.02 -35.92
CA TYR A 260 -10.55 -13.15 -35.51
C TYR A 260 -11.52 -12.89 -36.67
N ASN A 261 -11.09 -13.04 -37.93
CA ASN A 261 -11.93 -12.83 -39.11
C ASN A 261 -12.84 -14.03 -39.40
N ALA A 262 -12.49 -15.24 -38.96
CA ALA A 262 -13.30 -16.44 -39.19
C ALA A 262 -14.72 -16.37 -38.57
N ARG A 263 -14.90 -15.56 -37.53
CA ARG A 263 -16.23 -15.28 -36.96
C ARG A 263 -17.02 -14.28 -37.79
N GLU A 264 -16.35 -13.33 -38.43
CA GLU A 264 -16.95 -12.30 -39.26
C GLU A 264 -17.38 -12.90 -40.61
N GLU A 265 -16.52 -13.70 -41.24
CA GLU A 265 -16.84 -14.45 -42.48
C GLU A 265 -18.05 -15.37 -42.32
N LYS A 266 -18.19 -16.00 -41.15
CA LYS A 266 -19.35 -16.86 -40.87
C LYS A 266 -20.65 -16.08 -40.71
N LEU A 267 -20.60 -14.89 -40.12
CA LEU A 267 -21.78 -14.03 -40.01
C LEU A 267 -22.19 -13.50 -41.39
N GLU A 268 -21.22 -13.09 -42.20
CA GLU A 268 -21.47 -12.66 -43.58
C GLU A 268 -22.07 -13.78 -44.43
N SER A 269 -21.57 -15.02 -44.29
CA SER A 269 -22.13 -16.17 -45.02
C SER A 269 -23.57 -16.51 -44.59
N ASP A 270 -23.84 -16.48 -43.29
CA ASP A 270 -25.17 -16.76 -42.75
C ASP A 270 -26.18 -15.66 -43.19
N GLU A 271 -25.75 -14.40 -43.27
CA GLU A 271 -26.55 -13.27 -43.77
C GLU A 271 -26.81 -13.35 -45.29
N GLU A 272 -25.82 -13.79 -46.07
CA GLU A 272 -25.98 -14.00 -47.52
C GLU A 272 -26.97 -15.14 -47.83
N GLU A 273 -26.92 -16.25 -47.08
CA GLU A 273 -27.90 -17.35 -47.23
C GLU A 273 -29.32 -16.89 -46.90
N GLU A 274 -29.51 -16.12 -45.81
CA GLU A 274 -30.83 -15.59 -45.43
C GLU A 274 -31.37 -14.60 -46.48
N LEU A 275 -30.49 -13.79 -47.10
CA LEU A 275 -30.87 -12.88 -48.16
C LEU A 275 -31.26 -13.64 -49.45
N ALA A 276 -30.53 -14.70 -49.79
CA ALA A 276 -30.81 -15.56 -50.93
C ALA A 276 -32.15 -16.26 -50.78
N GLU A 277 -32.46 -16.83 -49.60
CA GLU A 277 -33.76 -17.45 -49.32
C GLU A 277 -34.91 -16.44 -49.50
N LYS A 278 -34.80 -15.23 -48.91
CA LYS A 278 -35.80 -14.17 -49.09
C LYS A 278 -35.98 -13.74 -50.54
N LEU A 279 -34.90 -13.65 -51.31
CA LEU A 279 -34.97 -13.35 -52.75
C LEU A 279 -35.70 -14.47 -53.51
N THR A 280 -35.43 -15.74 -53.21
CA THR A 280 -36.15 -16.85 -53.87
C THR A 280 -37.63 -16.92 -53.49
N GLU A 281 -37.98 -16.61 -52.23
CA GLU A 281 -39.38 -16.51 -51.80
C GLU A 281 -40.12 -15.37 -52.52
N THR A 282 -39.49 -14.19 -52.64
CA THR A 282 -40.11 -13.04 -53.34
C THR A 282 -40.28 -13.29 -54.84
N LEU A 283 -39.35 -13.98 -55.49
CA LEU A 283 -39.45 -14.34 -56.91
C LEU A 283 -40.56 -15.38 -57.17
N ASN A 284 -40.72 -16.36 -56.29
CA ASN A 284 -41.77 -17.39 -56.39
C ASN A 284 -43.19 -16.86 -56.13
N ILE A 285 -43.35 -15.66 -55.56
CA ILE A 285 -44.66 -15.02 -55.36
C ILE A 285 -45.08 -14.18 -56.59
N THR A 286 -44.16 -13.92 -57.53
CA THR A 286 -44.41 -13.03 -58.70
C THR A 286 -44.59 -13.75 -60.04
N SER A 287 -44.69 -15.09 -60.05
CA SER A 287 -45.06 -15.91 -61.23
C SER A 287 -46.46 -16.52 -61.06
#